data_AF-A0A1J4WVE3-F1
#
_entry.id   AF-A0A1J4WVE3-F1
#
_cell.length_a   1.000
_cell.length_b   1.000
_cell.length_c   1.000
_cell.angle_alpha   90.00
_cell.angle_beta   90.00
_cell.angle_gamma   90.00
#
_symmetry.space_group_name_H-M   'P 1'
#
loop_
_entity.id
_entity.type
_entity.pdbx_description
1 polymer ?
#
loop_
_entity_poly.entity_id
_entity_poly.type
_entity_poly.pdbx_seq_one_letter_code
_entity_poly.pdbx_strand_id
1 'polypeptide(L)'
;MQIHCKYAGVKGFINLYEYALRYSYMITDKAKFKAKVLSFRAKHGLEATLDAFPVKRSTLFLWKKKLTDNQGKLEALNDKSKSPHR
;
A
#
# COMPACT_ATOMS: atom_id res chain seq x y z
N MET A 1 6.28 13.94 32.76
CA MET A 1 5.80 12.62 32.30
C MET A 1 6.86 12.04 31.35
N GLN A 2 7.73 11.16 31.85
CA GLN A 2 8.69 10.47 30.99
C GLN A 2 8.01 9.23 30.39
N ILE A 3 7.77 9.25 29.08
CA ILE A 3 7.20 8.12 28.37
C ILE A 3 8.35 7.12 28.15
N HIS A 4 8.48 6.14 29.04
CA HIS A 4 9.43 5.03 28.85
C HIS A 4 8.80 3.99 27.91
N CYS A 5 9.51 3.65 26.83
CA CYS A 5 9.15 2.53 25.97
C CYS A 5 9.89 1.28 26.46
N LYS A 6 9.14 0.28 26.95
CA LYS A 6 9.69 -1.02 27.44
C LYS A 6 10.58 -1.73 26.41
N TYR A 7 10.41 -1.40 25.13
CA TYR A 7 11.04 -2.05 23.99
C TYR A 7 12.21 -1.26 23.39
N ALA A 8 12.69 -0.22 24.06
CA ALA A 8 13.74 0.69 23.55
C ALA A 8 15.06 -0.01 23.15
N GLY A 9 15.31 -1.25 23.60
CA GLY A 9 16.49 -2.04 23.23
C GLY A 9 16.29 -3.02 22.07
N VAL A 10 15.05 -3.23 21.60
CA VAL A 10 14.76 -4.21 20.55
C VAL A 10 14.92 -3.55 19.18
N LYS A 11 16.02 -3.85 18.49
CA LYS A 11 16.30 -3.34 17.14
C LYS A 11 15.14 -3.68 16.20
N GLY A 12 14.59 -2.66 15.55
CA GLY A 12 13.49 -2.80 14.60
C GLY A 12 12.09 -2.83 15.19
N PHE A 13 11.92 -2.81 16.53
CA PHE A 13 10.60 -2.76 17.15
C PHE A 13 9.82 -1.50 16.73
N ILE A 14 10.48 -0.34 16.71
CA ILE A 14 9.86 0.92 16.27
C ILE A 14 9.40 0.81 14.81
N ASN A 15 10.24 0.26 13.93
CA ASN A 15 9.88 0.07 12.52
C ASN A 15 8.68 -0.86 12.34
N LEU A 16 8.64 -1.96 13.09
CA LEU A 16 7.51 -2.90 13.07
C LEU A 16 6.23 -2.25 13.61
N TYR A 17 6.34 -1.48 14.69
CA TYR A 17 5.25 -0.74 15.30
C TYR A 17 4.69 0.32 14.34
N GLU A 18 5.56 1.11 13.69
CA GLU A 18 5.16 2.04 12.63
C GLU A 18 4.46 1.31 11.48
N TYR A 19 5.00 0.17 11.04
CA TYR A 19 4.40 -0.61 9.97
C TYR A 19 2.99 -1.11 10.34
N ALA A 20 2.82 -1.59 11.57
CA ALA A 20 1.54 -2.05 12.09
C ALA A 20 0.52 -0.91 12.20
N LEU A 21 0.92 0.27 12.73
CA LEU A 21 0.05 1.44 12.81
C LEU A 21 -0.39 1.92 11.42
N ARG A 22 0.55 2.01 10.48
CA ARG A 22 0.24 2.35 9.09
C ARG A 22 -0.75 1.36 8.47
N TYR A 23 -0.50 0.07 8.66
CA TYR A 23 -1.37 -0.98 8.14
C TYR A 23 -2.79 -0.92 8.70
N SER A 24 -2.91 -0.65 10.01
CA SER A 24 -4.19 -0.66 10.72
C SER A 24 -5.02 0.60 10.47
N TYR A 25 -4.40 1.79 10.41
CA TYR A 25 -5.13 3.06 10.41
C TYR A 25 -5.00 3.87 9.11
N MET A 26 -3.94 3.66 8.33
CA MET A 26 -3.64 4.50 7.16
C MET A 26 -3.97 3.81 5.84
N ILE A 27 -4.13 2.47 5.81
CA ILE A 27 -4.46 1.74 4.58
C ILE A 27 -5.97 1.60 4.41
N THR A 28 -6.49 2.23 3.36
CA THR A 28 -7.90 2.07 2.94
C THR A 28 -8.17 0.71 2.33
N ASP A 29 -9.42 0.22 2.39
CA ASP A 29 -9.78 -1.07 1.78
C ASP A 29 -9.59 -1.08 0.26
N LYS A 30 -9.74 0.08 -0.39
CA LYS A 30 -9.39 0.24 -1.81
C LYS A 30 -7.90 0.02 -2.07
N ALA A 31 -7.02 0.50 -1.18
CA ALA A 31 -5.58 0.25 -1.30
C ALA A 31 -5.24 -1.23 -1.08
N LYS A 32 -5.91 -1.92 -0.14
CA LYS A 32 -5.77 -3.38 0.04
C LYS A 32 -6.18 -4.14 -1.22
N PHE A 33 -7.29 -3.75 -1.86
CA PHE A 33 -7.71 -4.34 -3.13
C PHE A 33 -6.66 -4.15 -4.23
N LYS A 34 -6.16 -2.92 -4.41
CA LYS A 34 -5.10 -2.63 -5.39
C LYS A 34 -3.84 -3.46 -5.13
N ALA A 35 -3.44 -3.60 -3.86
CA ALA A 35 -2.31 -4.43 -3.46
C ALA A 35 -2.53 -5.91 -3.79
N LYS A 36 -3.74 -6.43 -3.54
CA LYS A 36 -4.13 -7.80 -3.91
C LYS A 36 -4.03 -8.04 -5.41
N VAL A 37 -4.53 -7.10 -6.23
CA VAL A 37 -4.44 -7.20 -7.70
C VAL A 37 -2.98 -7.17 -8.18
N LEU A 38 -2.14 -6.31 -7.60
CA LEU A 38 -0.71 -6.28 -7.92
C LEU A 38 0.01 -7.57 -7.52
N SER A 39 -0.34 -8.17 -6.38
CA SER A 39 0.18 -9.47 -5.95
C SER A 39 -0.26 -10.60 -6.87
N PHE A 40 -1.53 -10.60 -7.28
CA PHE A 40 -2.05 -11.57 -8.25
C PHE A 40 -1.32 -11.46 -9.59
N ARG A 41 -1.10 -10.24 -10.09
CA ARG A 41 -0.32 -10.00 -11.30
C ARG A 41 1.12 -10.50 -11.21
N ALA A 42 1.76 -10.37 -10.05
CA ALA A 42 3.12 -10.88 -9.85
C ALA A 42 3.17 -12.41 -9.91
N LYS A 43 2.11 -13.11 -9.50
CA LYS A 43 2.02 -14.57 -9.52
C LYS A 43 1.56 -15.15 -10.86
N HIS A 44 0.57 -14.54 -11.51
CA HIS A 44 -0.12 -15.10 -12.67
C HIS A 44 0.12 -14.35 -13.98
N GLY A 45 0.80 -13.20 -13.94
CA GLY A 45 1.07 -12.39 -15.13
C GLY A 45 -0.07 -11.42 -15.49
N LEU A 46 0.13 -10.71 -16.60
CA LEU A 46 -0.69 -9.54 -16.95
C LEU A 46 -2.05 -9.94 -17.54
N GLU A 47 -2.07 -10.91 -18.45
CA GLU A 47 -3.28 -11.34 -19.16
C GLU A 47 -4.31 -11.95 -18.20
N ALA A 48 -3.88 -12.88 -17.35
CA ALA A 48 -4.73 -13.47 -16.31
C ALA A 48 -5.29 -12.42 -15.33
N THR A 49 -4.56 -11.33 -15.07
CA THR A 49 -5.04 -10.25 -14.18
C THR A 49 -6.11 -9.41 -14.86
N LEU A 50 -5.98 -9.13 -16.16
CA LEU A 50 -6.97 -8.37 -16.91
C LEU A 50 -8.28 -9.14 -17.11
N ASP A 51 -8.18 -10.47 -17.20
CA ASP A 51 -9.33 -11.36 -17.27
C ASP A 51 -10.03 -11.49 -15.91
N ALA A 52 -9.25 -11.69 -14.83
CA ALA A 52 -9.80 -11.89 -13.49
C ALA A 52 -10.34 -10.61 -12.82
N PHE A 53 -9.84 -9.44 -13.18
CA PHE A 53 -10.25 -8.18 -12.57
C PHE A 53 -10.63 -7.14 -13.65
N PRO A 54 -11.77 -6.44 -13.48
CA PRO A 54 -12.23 -5.41 -14.43
C PRO A 54 -11.43 -4.10 -14.26
N VAL A 55 -10.12 -4.15 -14.47
CA VAL A 55 -9.21 -3.01 -14.31
C VAL A 55 -8.47 -2.76 -15.62
N LYS A 56 -8.34 -1.49 -16.00
CA LYS A 56 -7.60 -1.12 -17.21
C LYS A 56 -6.10 -1.42 -17.03
N ARG A 57 -5.45 -1.88 -18.09
CA ARG A 57 -4.01 -2.12 -18.16
C ARG A 57 -3.20 -0.89 -17.72
N SER A 58 -3.56 0.30 -18.19
CA SER A 58 -2.89 1.56 -17.82
C SER A 58 -2.96 1.84 -16.32
N THR A 59 -4.09 1.52 -15.69
CA THR A 59 -4.29 1.69 -14.25
C THR A 59 -3.38 0.76 -13.44
N LEU A 60 -3.18 -0.48 -13.88
CA LEU A 60 -2.23 -1.41 -13.25
C LEU A 60 -0.79 -0.90 -13.30
N PHE A 61 -0.35 -0.38 -14.45
CA PHE A 61 0.98 0.21 -14.58
C PHE A 61 1.15 1.46 -13.70
N LEU A 62 0.12 2.31 -13.63
CA LEU A 62 0.11 3.48 -12.76
C LEU A 62 0.28 3.06 -11.28
N TRP A 63 -0.45 2.04 -10.83
CA TRP A 63 -0.34 1.54 -9.45
C TRP A 63 1.03 0.94 -9.17
N LYS A 64 1.59 0.17 -10.12
CA LYS A 64 2.95 -0.36 -9.99
C LYS A 64 3.97 0.79 -9.85
N LYS A 65 3.87 1.82 -10.69
CA LYS A 65 4.75 3.00 -10.63
C LYS A 65 4.62 3.73 -9.29
N LYS A 66 3.41 4.00 -8.82
CA LYS A 66 3.19 4.62 -7.50
C LYS A 66 3.83 3.83 -6.36
N LEU A 67 3.76 2.50 -6.43
CA LEU A 67 4.34 1.63 -5.43
C LEU A 67 5.87 1.64 -5.46
N THR A 68 6.49 1.63 -6.65
CA THR A 68 7.95 1.74 -6.78
C THR A 68 8.47 3.10 -6.31
N ASP A 69 7.78 4.18 -6.68
CA ASP A 69 8.16 5.55 -6.30
C ASP A 69 8.08 5.77 -4.78
N ASN A 70 7.23 5.01 -4.08
CA ASN A 70 7.04 5.08 -2.63
C ASN A 70 7.72 3.92 -1.88
N GLN A 71 8.75 3.31 -2.47
CA GLN A 71 9.56 2.27 -1.82
C GLN A 71 8.75 1.07 -1.30
N GLY A 72 7.67 0.70 -1.99
CA GLY A 72 6.82 -0.43 -1.60
C GLY A 72 5.78 -0.12 -0.52
N LYS A 73 5.63 1.14 -0.09
CA LYS A 73 4.63 1.52 0.91
C LYS A 73 3.22 1.46 0.31
N LEU A 74 2.36 0.63 0.90
CA LEU A 74 0.97 0.44 0.45
C LEU A 74 0.11 1.69 0.59
N GLU A 75 0.47 2.62 1.47
CA GLU A 75 -0.19 3.93 1.62
C GLU A 75 -0.24 4.73 0.31
N ALA A 76 0.75 4.54 -0.56
CA ALA A 76 0.80 5.22 -1.86
C ALA A 76 -0.34 4.82 -2.81
N LEU A 77 -1.00 3.69 -2.54
CA LEU A 77 -2.15 3.19 -3.28
C LEU A 77 -3.48 3.76 -2.77
N ASN A 78 -3.48 4.50 -1.67
CA ASN A 78 -4.66 5.21 -1.20
C ASN A 78 -5.15 6.21 -2.25
N ASP A 79 -6.47 6.35 -2.35
CA ASP A 79 -7.05 7.38 -3.22
C ASP A 79 -6.78 8.75 -2.61
N LYS A 80 -6.31 9.67 -3.45
CA LYS A 80 -6.18 11.09 -3.10
C LYS A 80 -7.52 11.79 -3.35
N SER A 81 -7.76 12.90 -2.65
CA SER A 81 -8.93 13.72 -2.92
C SER A 81 -8.94 14.16 -4.39
N LYS A 82 -10.12 14.05 -5.02
CA LYS A 82 -10.38 14.56 -6.38
C LYS A 82 -11.09 15.91 -6.36
N SER A 83 -11.26 16.50 -5.17
CA SER A 83 -11.92 17.80 -5.04
C SER A 83 -11.05 18.89 -5.68
N PRO A 84 -11.63 19.77 -6.51
CA PRO A 84 -10.91 20.95 -6.99
C PRO A 84 -10.50 21.80 -5.78
N HIS A 85 -9.26 22.29 -5.79
CA HIS A 85 -8.86 23.34 -4.86
C HIS A 85 -9.43 24.66 -5.37
N ARG A 86 -10.12 25.39 -4.48
CA ARG A 86 -10.72 26.69 -4.75
C ARG A 86 -9.69 27.80 -4.61
#